data_AF-A0A8T7MCT9-F1
#
_entry.id   AF-A0A8T7MCT9-F1
#
_cell.length_a   1.000
_cell.length_b   1.000
_cell.length_c   1.000
_cell.angle_alpha   90.00
_cell.angle_beta   90.00
_cell.angle_gamma   90.00
#
_symmetry.space_group_name_H-M   'P 1'
#
loop_
_entity.id
_entity.type
_entity.pdbx_description
1 polymer ?
#
loop_
_entity_poly.entity_id
_entity_poly.type
_entity_poly.pdbx_seq_one_letter_code
_entity_poly.pdbx_strand_id
1 'polypeptide(L)'
;MSCREMNALMSPYLDGLLNVAQTRRLECHIVSCSECRYKIELMKEIPQALQTDRVLVPRPEFTAMIMQQVVIKTQLQNSNGTQTSVKTKFQTETRYTSRNAEEHLIPSAKLLTLPRSTKSPGAYVLRFSSLAAALVLAVGVGIYTLQIGLGSASGASASTSEGIALFARSLIDAFQSPAEVLVGTIIAAALLIVLWFFFRKSGEDGQFNPNELGSQRNLE
;
A
#
# COMPACT_ATOMS: atom_id res chain seq x y z
N MET A 1 -6.46 -20.80 -26.18
CA MET A 1 -5.52 -19.73 -25.78
C MET A 1 -4.63 -20.27 -24.67
N SER A 2 -3.44 -19.72 -24.51
CA SER A 2 -2.59 -20.05 -23.37
C SER A 2 -2.99 -19.26 -22.12
N CYS A 3 -2.68 -19.78 -20.93
CA CYS A 3 -2.90 -19.07 -19.66
C CYS A 3 -2.17 -17.70 -19.62
N ARG A 4 -1.02 -17.60 -20.33
CA ARG A 4 -0.26 -16.35 -20.42
C ARG A 4 -0.99 -15.27 -21.21
N GLU A 5 -1.57 -15.63 -22.36
CA GLU A 5 -2.40 -14.72 -23.16
C GLU A 5 -3.65 -14.29 -22.38
N MET A 6 -4.28 -15.23 -21.68
CA MET A 6 -5.43 -14.95 -20.84
C MET A 6 -5.11 -13.90 -19.75
N ASN A 7 -3.94 -14.00 -19.11
CA ASN A 7 -3.54 -13.06 -18.05
C ASN A 7 -3.46 -11.61 -18.55
N ALA A 8 -3.05 -11.40 -19.81
CA ALA A 8 -3.03 -10.06 -20.41
C ALA A 8 -4.43 -9.51 -20.70
N LEU A 9 -5.43 -10.39 -20.86
CA LEU A 9 -6.82 -10.02 -21.14
C LEU A 9 -7.69 -9.90 -19.89
N MET A 10 -7.19 -10.28 -18.70
CA MET A 10 -7.98 -10.26 -17.45
C MET A 10 -8.38 -8.85 -17.01
N SER A 11 -7.46 -7.88 -17.02
CA SER A 11 -7.78 -6.49 -16.66
C SER A 11 -8.86 -5.89 -17.59
N PRO A 12 -8.67 -5.85 -18.93
CA PRO A 12 -9.69 -5.28 -19.82
C PRO A 12 -11.00 -6.06 -19.81
N TYR A 13 -11.00 -7.35 -19.43
CA TYR A 13 -12.22 -8.12 -19.21
C TYR A 13 -13.03 -7.57 -18.03
N LEU A 14 -12.38 -7.32 -16.88
CA LEU A 14 -13.04 -6.77 -15.70
C LEU A 14 -13.54 -5.34 -15.93
N ASP A 15 -12.83 -4.57 -16.76
CA ASP A 15 -13.22 -3.21 -17.14
C ASP A 15 -14.31 -3.17 -18.24
N GLY A 16 -14.71 -4.32 -18.79
CA GLY A 16 -15.70 -4.40 -19.88
C GLY A 16 -15.21 -3.85 -21.23
N LEU A 17 -13.89 -3.77 -21.43
CA LEU A 17 -13.25 -3.19 -22.62
C LEU A 17 -12.95 -4.21 -23.72
N LEU A 18 -13.15 -5.51 -23.47
CA LEU A 18 -12.93 -6.54 -24.47
C LEU A 18 -14.01 -6.55 -25.53
N ASN A 19 -13.62 -6.84 -26.78
CA ASN A 19 -14.59 -7.10 -27.83
C ASN A 19 -15.31 -8.45 -27.61
N VAL A 20 -16.46 -8.65 -28.27
CA VAL A 20 -17.29 -9.87 -28.11
C VAL A 20 -16.52 -11.15 -28.43
N ALA A 21 -15.67 -11.13 -29.46
CA ALA A 21 -14.89 -12.30 -29.87
C ALA A 21 -13.82 -12.68 -28.83
N GLN A 22 -13.13 -11.70 -28.25
CA GLN A 22 -12.14 -11.87 -27.19
C GLN A 22 -12.80 -12.37 -25.91
N THR A 23 -13.94 -11.77 -25.54
CA THR A 23 -14.74 -12.16 -24.37
C THR A 23 -15.12 -13.63 -24.46
N ARG A 24 -15.72 -14.04 -25.58
CA ARG A 24 -16.11 -15.45 -25.79
C ARG A 24 -14.93 -16.41 -25.73
N ARG A 25 -13.78 -16.04 -26.33
CA ARG A 25 -12.57 -16.86 -26.24
C ARG A 25 -12.15 -17.02 -24.78
N LEU A 26 -12.07 -15.92 -24.03
CA LEU A 26 -11.67 -15.87 -22.62
C LEU A 26 -12.58 -16.78 -21.77
N GLU A 27 -13.89 -16.62 -21.91
CA GLU A 27 -14.90 -17.43 -21.21
C GLU A 27 -14.73 -18.93 -21.50
N CYS A 28 -14.55 -19.32 -22.77
CA CYS A 28 -14.28 -20.72 -23.12
C CYS A 28 -13.04 -21.26 -22.38
N HIS A 29 -11.99 -20.46 -22.20
CA HIS A 29 -10.80 -20.90 -21.48
C HIS A 29 -11.04 -21.00 -19.97
N ILE A 30 -11.76 -20.06 -19.37
CA ILE A 30 -12.12 -20.06 -17.93
C ILE A 30 -12.98 -21.27 -17.57
N VAL A 31 -13.83 -21.73 -18.48
CA VAL A 31 -14.60 -22.97 -18.30
C VAL A 31 -13.66 -24.18 -18.24
N SER A 32 -12.59 -24.19 -19.03
CA SER A 32 -11.65 -25.31 -19.10
C SER A 32 -10.50 -25.29 -18.08
N CYS A 33 -10.14 -24.13 -17.53
CA CYS A 33 -8.93 -23.94 -16.72
C CYS A 33 -9.30 -23.44 -15.31
N SER A 34 -9.13 -24.30 -14.30
CA SER A 34 -9.47 -24.01 -12.89
C SER A 34 -8.61 -22.90 -12.29
N GLU A 35 -7.31 -22.86 -12.58
CA GLU A 35 -6.40 -21.82 -12.08
C GLU A 35 -6.81 -20.43 -12.58
N CYS A 36 -7.12 -20.34 -13.87
CA CYS A 36 -7.58 -19.12 -14.51
C CYS A 36 -8.93 -18.65 -13.95
N ARG A 37 -9.83 -19.60 -13.65
CA ARG A 37 -11.10 -19.31 -12.97
C ARG A 37 -10.89 -18.72 -11.59
N TYR A 38 -10.10 -19.38 -10.76
CA TYR A 38 -9.77 -18.92 -9.41
C TYR A 38 -9.17 -17.52 -9.42
N LYS A 39 -8.24 -17.25 -10.34
CA LYS A 39 -7.59 -15.95 -10.45
C LYS A 39 -8.57 -14.82 -10.80
N ILE A 40 -9.55 -15.08 -11.67
CA ILE A 40 -10.59 -14.09 -12.01
C ILE A 40 -11.51 -13.85 -10.82
N GLU A 41 -11.87 -14.90 -10.08
CA GLU A 41 -12.69 -14.79 -8.88
C GLU A 41 -12.01 -13.92 -7.82
N LEU A 42 -10.73 -14.19 -7.54
CA LEU A 42 -9.91 -13.37 -6.63
C LEU A 42 -9.83 -11.90 -7.09
N MET A 43 -9.69 -11.63 -8.38
CA MET A 43 -9.66 -10.25 -8.88
C MET A 43 -11.01 -9.54 -8.82
N LYS A 44 -12.14 -10.27 -8.80
CA LYS A 44 -13.49 -9.69 -8.61
C LYS A 44 -13.75 -9.28 -7.16
N GLU A 45 -13.08 -9.91 -6.20
CA GLU A 45 -13.21 -9.55 -4.79
C GLU A 45 -12.66 -8.15 -4.49
N ILE A 46 -11.61 -7.71 -5.21
CA ILE A 46 -11.00 -6.39 -4.97
C ILE A 46 -11.98 -5.24 -5.26
N PRO A 47 -12.62 -5.13 -6.45
CA PRO A 47 -13.65 -4.13 -6.69
C PRO A 47 -14.81 -4.23 -5.70
N GLN A 48 -15.20 -5.44 -5.29
CA GLN A 48 -16.29 -5.64 -4.36
C GLN A 48 -15.94 -5.10 -2.96
N ALA A 49 -14.72 -5.35 -2.49
CA ALA A 49 -14.19 -4.81 -1.24
C ALA A 49 -14.03 -3.28 -1.30
N LEU A 50 -13.64 -2.73 -2.46
CA LEU A 50 -13.58 -1.27 -2.65
C LEU A 50 -14.96 -0.63 -2.77
N GLN A 51 -15.97 -1.34 -3.30
CA GLN A 51 -17.34 -0.85 -3.39
C GLN A 51 -18.03 -0.79 -2.02
N THR A 52 -17.58 -1.57 -1.04
CA THR A 52 -18.05 -1.46 0.35
C THR A 52 -17.64 -0.15 1.03
N ASP A 53 -16.61 0.53 0.54
CA ASP A 53 -16.24 1.85 1.01
C ASP A 53 -17.18 2.91 0.43
N ARG A 54 -18.26 3.15 1.18
CA ARG A 54 -19.19 4.29 1.11
C ARG A 54 -19.27 4.93 -0.28
N VAL A 55 -20.27 4.51 -1.06
CA VAL A 55 -20.79 5.31 -2.18
C VAL A 55 -20.97 6.74 -1.66
N LEU A 56 -20.07 7.63 -2.07
CA LEU A 56 -20.13 9.04 -1.68
C LEU A 56 -21.40 9.58 -2.31
N VAL A 57 -22.41 9.83 -1.48
CA VAL A 57 -23.63 10.50 -1.92
C VAL A 57 -23.19 11.83 -2.54
N PRO A 58 -23.44 12.05 -3.85
CA PRO A 58 -23.04 13.30 -4.47
C PRO A 58 -23.73 14.45 -3.73
N ARG A 59 -23.03 15.58 -3.60
CA ARG A 59 -23.63 16.77 -2.99
C ARG A 59 -24.93 17.11 -3.74
N PRO A 60 -26.02 17.51 -3.04
CA PRO A 60 -27.32 17.76 -3.66
C PRO A 60 -27.25 18.81 -4.79
N GLU A 61 -26.34 19.78 -4.66
CA GLU A 61 -26.07 20.81 -5.67
C GLU A 61 -25.54 20.26 -7.00
N PHE A 62 -24.85 19.11 -6.98
CA PHE A 62 -24.26 18.52 -8.18
C PHE A 62 -25.34 18.12 -9.19
N THR A 63 -26.41 17.49 -8.70
CA THR A 63 -27.55 17.09 -9.53
C THR A 63 -28.24 18.32 -10.14
N ALA A 64 -28.40 19.39 -9.37
CA ALA A 64 -28.98 20.65 -9.85
C ALA A 64 -28.13 21.28 -10.96
N MET A 65 -26.81 21.36 -10.78
CA MET A 65 -25.89 21.88 -11.79
C MET A 65 -25.93 21.07 -13.09
N ILE A 66 -25.92 19.74 -13.00
CA ILE A 66 -26.01 18.84 -14.17
C ILE A 66 -27.32 19.08 -14.92
N MET A 67 -28.46 19.14 -14.21
CA MET A 67 -29.76 19.35 -14.83
C MET A 67 -29.86 20.72 -15.50
N GLN A 68 -29.35 21.78 -14.87
CA GLN A 68 -29.31 23.11 -15.47
C GLN A 68 -28.49 23.13 -16.76
N GLN A 69 -27.36 22.42 -16.79
CA GLN A 69 -26.51 22.34 -17.97
C GLN A 69 -27.16 21.55 -19.13
N VAL A 70 -27.93 20.50 -18.82
CA VAL A 70 -28.72 19.76 -19.83
C VAL A 70 -29.81 20.63 -20.43
N VAL A 71 -30.52 21.43 -19.62
CA VAL A 71 -31.56 22.37 -20.09
C VAL A 71 -30.96 23.44 -21.01
N ILE A 72 -29.82 24.04 -20.63
CA ILE A 72 -29.15 25.05 -21.47
C ILE A 72 -28.74 24.46 -22.81
N LYS A 73 -28.12 23.28 -22.83
CA LYS A 73 -27.70 22.62 -24.07
C LYS A 73 -28.87 22.27 -24.99
N THR A 74 -29.96 21.75 -24.43
CA THR A 74 -31.16 21.40 -25.21
C THR A 74 -31.85 22.64 -25.78
N GLN A 75 -31.93 23.75 -25.03
CA GLN A 75 -32.47 25.00 -25.55
C GLN A 75 -31.64 25.58 -26.69
N LEU A 76 -30.30 25.57 -26.58
CA LEU A 76 -29.39 26.02 -27.64
C LEU A 76 -29.45 25.16 -28.89
N GLN A 77 -29.63 23.83 -28.74
CA GLN A 77 -29.81 22.93 -29.88
C GLN A 77 -31.13 23.19 -30.61
N ASN A 78 -32.21 23.47 -29.86
CA ASN A 78 -33.52 23.70 -30.45
C ASN A 78 -33.62 25.07 -31.16
N SER A 79 -32.93 26.09 -30.66
CA SER A 79 -32.86 27.41 -31.29
C SER A 79 -32.07 27.42 -32.61
N ASN A 80 -31.16 26.48 -32.80
CA ASN A 80 -30.39 26.31 -34.05
C ASN A 80 -31.11 25.41 -35.09
N GLY A 81 -32.35 25.01 -34.83
CA GLY A 81 -33.19 24.18 -35.70
C GLY A 81 -33.63 24.84 -37.02
N THR A 82 -33.24 26.08 -37.30
CA THR A 82 -33.36 26.65 -38.65
C THR A 82 -32.18 26.18 -39.50
N GLN A 83 -32.32 24.96 -40.04
CA GLN A 83 -31.61 24.36 -41.16
C GLN A 83 -30.16 24.78 -41.41
N THR A 84 -29.20 23.91 -41.10
CA THR A 84 -28.21 23.53 -42.12
C THR A 84 -27.96 22.03 -42.09
N SER A 85 -28.25 21.38 -43.20
CA SER A 85 -27.83 20.01 -43.53
C SER A 85 -26.31 19.96 -43.57
N VAL A 86 -25.66 19.75 -42.43
CA VAL A 86 -24.23 19.46 -42.38
C VAL A 86 -24.06 17.99 -42.07
N LYS A 87 -23.65 17.26 -43.11
CA LYS A 87 -23.18 15.89 -43.11
C LYS A 87 -21.95 15.79 -42.18
N THR A 88 -22.18 15.64 -40.89
CA THR A 88 -21.13 15.47 -39.88
C THR A 88 -20.54 14.07 -40.01
N LYS A 89 -19.53 13.93 -40.86
CA LYS A 89 -18.51 12.89 -40.71
C LYS A 89 -17.82 13.15 -39.38
N PHE A 90 -18.19 12.36 -38.38
CA PHE A 90 -17.56 12.35 -37.07
C PHE A 90 -16.17 11.71 -37.21
N GLN A 91 -15.16 12.51 -37.58
CA GLN A 91 -13.76 12.15 -37.37
C GLN A 91 -13.42 12.50 -35.92
N THR A 92 -13.43 11.47 -35.08
CA THR A 92 -12.76 11.43 -33.78
C THR A 92 -11.27 11.65 -33.97
N GLU A 93 -10.81 12.90 -33.80
CA GLU A 93 -9.40 13.23 -33.63
C GLU A 93 -9.25 13.97 -32.30
N THR A 94 -9.07 13.19 -31.22
CA THR A 94 -8.74 13.70 -29.89
C THR A 94 -7.29 14.17 -29.88
N ARG A 95 -7.07 15.44 -30.27
CA ARG A 95 -5.79 16.13 -30.07
C ARG A 95 -5.75 16.71 -28.66
N TYR A 96 -5.16 15.95 -27.73
CA TYR A 96 -4.88 16.35 -26.36
C TYR A 96 -3.73 17.38 -26.37
N THR A 97 -4.05 18.67 -26.30
CA THR A 97 -3.02 19.69 -26.02
C THR A 97 -2.79 19.76 -24.52
N SER A 98 -1.71 19.11 -24.11
CA SER A 98 -0.99 19.37 -22.85
C SER A 98 -0.79 20.87 -22.67
N ARG A 99 -1.39 21.45 -21.62
CA ARG A 99 -1.20 22.85 -21.25
C ARG A 99 0.06 22.94 -20.40
N ASN A 100 1.04 23.65 -20.96
CA ASN A 100 2.30 23.97 -20.32
C ASN A 100 2.11 24.69 -18.98
N ALA A 101 3.03 24.38 -18.08
CA ALA A 101 3.30 25.07 -16.84
C ALA A 101 3.55 26.56 -17.09
N GLU A 102 2.85 27.40 -16.35
CA GLU A 102 3.17 28.81 -16.19
C GLU A 102 3.36 29.03 -14.69
N GLU A 103 4.64 29.10 -14.30
CA GLU A 103 5.10 29.46 -12.97
C GLU A 103 4.72 30.91 -12.70
N HIS A 104 3.73 31.13 -11.83
CA HIS A 104 3.43 32.45 -11.30
C HIS A 104 4.00 32.58 -9.89
N LEU A 105 4.96 33.49 -9.74
CA LEU A 105 5.61 33.90 -8.50
C LEU A 105 4.59 34.27 -7.41
N ILE A 106 4.74 33.65 -6.24
CA ILE A 106 4.09 34.05 -4.99
C ILE A 106 5.05 34.96 -4.22
N PRO A 107 4.65 36.18 -3.81
CA PRO A 107 5.48 37.07 -3.02
C PRO A 107 5.53 36.66 -1.54
N SER A 108 6.73 36.75 -0.97
CA SER A 108 7.10 36.49 0.43
C SER A 108 6.11 37.05 1.45
N ALA A 109 5.48 36.14 2.20
CA ALA A 109 4.82 36.46 3.47
C ALA A 109 5.79 36.27 4.63
N LYS A 110 5.73 37.22 5.58
CA LYS A 110 6.64 37.43 6.71
C LYS A 110 6.69 36.23 7.66
N LEU A 111 7.91 35.88 8.05
CA LEU A 111 8.22 35.00 9.19
C LEU A 111 7.54 35.54 10.46
N LEU A 112 6.63 34.76 11.04
CA LEU A 112 6.24 34.88 12.43
C LEU A 112 7.08 33.89 13.24
N THR A 113 8.01 34.45 14.02
CA THR A 113 8.77 33.77 15.06
C THR A 113 7.83 33.40 16.21
N LEU A 114 7.57 32.10 16.39
CA LEU A 114 6.88 31.56 17.56
C LEU A 114 7.88 31.34 18.71
N PRO A 115 7.50 31.64 19.96
CA PRO A 115 8.39 31.55 21.11
C PRO A 115 8.64 30.10 21.54
N ARG A 116 9.88 29.89 21.95
CA ARG A 116 10.47 28.68 22.53
C ARG A 116 9.76 28.31 23.83
N SER A 117 8.92 27.27 23.79
CA SER A 117 8.24 26.72 24.97
C SER A 117 9.11 25.66 25.66
N THR A 118 9.14 25.77 26.99
CA THR A 118 10.03 25.09 27.93
C THR A 118 9.70 23.61 28.13
N LYS A 119 10.76 22.85 28.37
CA LYS A 119 10.84 21.39 28.61
C LYS A 119 9.71 20.88 29.54
N SER A 120 8.84 20.02 29.00
CA SER A 120 8.00 19.13 29.80
C SER A 120 8.64 17.72 29.83
N PRO A 121 8.73 17.05 30.99
CA PRO A 121 9.35 15.73 31.14
C PRO A 121 8.48 14.56 30.63
N GLY A 122 7.44 14.82 29.82
CA GLY A 122 6.52 13.79 29.31
C GLY A 122 6.89 13.18 27.96
N ALA A 123 7.98 13.63 27.31
CA ALA A 123 8.30 13.24 25.93
C ALA A 123 9.11 11.93 25.79
N TYR A 124 9.45 11.25 26.89
CA TYR A 124 10.25 10.03 26.82
C TYR A 124 9.44 8.77 26.47
N VAL A 125 8.13 8.74 26.75
CA VAL A 125 7.32 7.52 26.55
C VAL A 125 7.05 7.23 25.07
N LEU A 126 6.99 8.25 24.21
CA LEU A 126 6.70 8.06 22.78
C LEU A 126 7.93 7.72 21.91
N ARG A 127 9.16 7.84 22.44
CA ARG A 127 10.37 7.48 21.67
C ARG A 127 10.75 6.01 21.80
N PHE A 128 10.34 5.34 22.87
CA PHE A 128 10.58 3.91 23.04
C PHE A 128 9.65 3.04 22.20
N SER A 129 8.44 3.50 21.84
CA SER A 129 7.53 2.69 21.00
C SER A 129 8.07 2.49 19.58
N SER A 130 8.71 3.51 19.00
CA SER A 130 9.31 3.41 17.66
C SER A 130 10.51 2.46 17.64
N LEU A 131 11.35 2.50 18.67
CA LEU A 131 12.53 1.65 18.75
C LEU A 131 12.16 0.19 19.08
N ALA A 132 11.14 -0.03 19.91
CA ALA A 132 10.57 -1.34 20.16
C ALA A 132 9.89 -1.92 18.90
N ALA A 133 9.11 -1.11 18.17
CA ALA A 133 8.52 -1.54 16.91
C ALA A 133 9.58 -1.87 15.85
N ALA A 134 10.64 -1.07 15.76
CA ALA A 134 11.76 -1.34 14.86
C ALA A 134 12.51 -2.64 15.23
N LEU A 135 12.69 -2.93 16.52
CA LEU A 135 13.30 -4.18 16.98
C LEU A 135 12.42 -5.39 16.69
N VAL A 136 11.11 -5.30 16.91
CA VAL A 136 10.17 -6.38 16.57
C VAL A 136 10.18 -6.66 15.06
N LEU A 137 10.22 -5.62 14.23
CA LEU A 137 10.34 -5.77 12.77
C LEU A 137 11.69 -6.35 12.37
N ALA A 138 12.80 -5.89 12.94
CA ALA A 138 14.13 -6.39 12.62
C ALA A 138 14.32 -7.87 13.02
N VAL A 139 13.84 -8.26 14.21
CA VAL A 139 13.89 -9.65 14.68
C VAL A 139 12.92 -10.53 13.89
N GLY A 140 11.71 -10.05 13.60
CA GLY A 140 10.73 -10.77 12.78
C GLY A 140 11.25 -11.05 11.36
N VAL A 141 11.82 -10.04 10.70
CA VAL A 141 12.42 -10.19 9.36
C VAL A 141 13.66 -11.09 9.40
N GLY A 142 14.48 -11.01 10.44
CA GLY A 142 15.66 -11.88 10.60
C GLY A 142 15.30 -13.36 10.77
N ILE A 143 14.29 -13.69 11.58
CA ILE A 143 13.85 -15.08 11.77
C ILE A 143 13.22 -15.62 10.47
N TYR A 144 12.42 -14.82 9.77
CA TYR A 144 11.76 -15.25 8.53
C TYR A 144 12.77 -15.50 7.38
N THR A 145 13.82 -14.68 7.27
CA THR A 145 14.89 -14.89 6.28
C THR A 145 15.75 -16.11 6.60
N LEU A 146 16.02 -16.40 7.88
CA LEU A 146 16.74 -17.61 8.29
C LEU A 146 15.95 -18.89 7.99
N GLN A 147 14.63 -18.87 8.18
CA GLN A 147 13.77 -20.04 7.93
C GLN A 147 13.61 -20.36 6.44
N ILE A 148 13.63 -19.34 5.57
CA ILE A 148 13.61 -19.52 4.11
C ILE A 148 15.00 -19.93 3.59
N GLY A 149 16.09 -19.42 4.18
CA GLY A 149 17.46 -19.73 3.77
C GLY A 149 17.91 -21.17 4.02
N LEU A 150 17.35 -21.85 5.01
CA LEU A 150 17.66 -23.27 5.30
C LEU A 150 16.88 -24.25 4.42
N GLY A 151 15.85 -23.79 3.70
CA GLY A 151 14.92 -24.67 2.98
C GLY A 151 15.17 -24.85 1.49
N SER A 152 15.95 -23.99 0.83
CA SER A 152 16.14 -24.10 -0.63
C SER A 152 17.42 -23.44 -1.12
N ALA A 153 18.50 -24.22 -1.14
CA ALA A 153 19.68 -23.93 -1.93
C ALA A 153 19.42 -24.24 -3.41
N SER A 154 18.57 -23.46 -4.09
CA SER A 154 18.51 -23.47 -5.56
C SER A 154 17.93 -22.15 -6.10
N GLY A 155 18.85 -21.22 -6.35
CA GLY A 155 18.80 -20.14 -7.33
C GLY A 155 17.46 -19.52 -7.71
N ALA A 156 17.18 -18.34 -7.17
CA ALA A 156 16.69 -17.19 -7.94
C ALA A 156 16.73 -15.94 -7.06
N SER A 157 17.35 -14.87 -7.55
CA SER A 157 17.30 -13.52 -6.99
C SER A 157 15.89 -12.94 -7.20
N ALA A 158 14.91 -13.44 -6.45
CA ALA A 158 13.63 -12.78 -6.28
C ALA A 158 13.82 -11.55 -5.39
N SER A 159 13.38 -10.40 -5.87
CA SER A 159 13.57 -9.10 -5.23
C SER A 159 13.06 -9.09 -3.79
N THR A 160 13.86 -8.56 -2.87
CA THR A 160 13.57 -8.39 -1.43
C THR A 160 12.21 -7.75 -1.13
N SER A 161 11.65 -6.99 -2.07
CA SER A 161 10.32 -6.38 -1.99
C SER A 161 9.17 -7.38 -2.00
N GLU A 162 9.29 -8.50 -2.70
CA GLU A 162 8.22 -9.51 -2.81
C GLU A 162 8.12 -10.34 -1.52
N GLY A 163 9.26 -10.62 -0.87
CA GLY A 163 9.30 -11.25 0.45
C GLY A 163 8.67 -10.38 1.54
N ILE A 164 8.86 -9.06 1.49
CA ILE A 164 8.25 -8.13 2.45
C ILE A 164 6.72 -8.10 2.29
N ALA A 165 6.21 -8.14 1.07
CA ALA A 165 4.77 -8.13 0.80
C ALA A 165 4.08 -9.43 1.25
N LEU A 166 4.72 -10.58 1.04
CA LEU A 166 4.20 -11.88 1.51
C LEU A 166 4.23 -11.98 3.04
N PHE A 167 5.28 -11.46 3.69
CA PHE A 167 5.35 -11.38 5.14
C PHE A 167 4.27 -10.47 5.73
N ALA A 168 4.03 -9.29 5.12
CA ALA A 168 2.99 -8.37 5.57
C ALA A 168 1.58 -8.99 5.47
N ARG A 169 1.28 -9.74 4.40
CA ARG A 169 0.02 -10.50 4.28
C ARG A 169 -0.10 -11.61 5.33
N SER A 170 0.97 -12.39 5.53
CA SER A 170 0.98 -13.44 6.54
C SER A 170 0.79 -12.89 7.97
N LEU A 171 1.32 -11.70 8.26
CA LEU A 171 1.05 -11.03 9.52
C LEU A 171 -0.43 -10.63 9.63
N ILE A 172 -1.00 -10.01 8.61
CA ILE A 172 -2.41 -9.58 8.61
C ILE A 172 -3.36 -10.77 8.84
N ASP A 173 -3.11 -11.90 8.19
CA ASP A 173 -3.92 -13.11 8.36
C ASP A 173 -3.75 -13.70 9.77
N ALA A 174 -2.53 -13.69 10.34
CA ALA A 174 -2.28 -14.14 11.71
C ALA A 174 -2.92 -13.24 12.79
N PHE A 175 -3.25 -11.99 12.46
CA PHE A 175 -3.93 -11.07 13.37
C PHE A 175 -5.47 -11.15 13.32
N GLN A 176 -6.07 -11.96 12.44
CA GLN A 176 -7.53 -12.05 12.33
C GLN A 176 -8.19 -12.82 13.48
N SER A 177 -7.48 -13.71 14.18
CA SER A 177 -8.07 -14.41 15.32
C SER A 177 -7.67 -13.69 16.64
N PRO A 178 -8.63 -13.13 17.39
CA PRO A 178 -8.33 -12.40 18.63
C PRO A 178 -7.68 -13.30 19.70
N ALA A 179 -7.85 -14.62 19.60
CA ALA A 179 -7.20 -15.60 20.47
C ALA A 179 -5.70 -15.73 20.18
N GLU A 180 -5.27 -15.76 18.92
CA GLU A 180 -3.84 -15.88 18.57
C GLU A 180 -3.07 -14.60 18.90
N VAL A 181 -3.71 -13.42 18.81
CA VAL A 181 -3.12 -12.16 19.27
C VAL A 181 -2.84 -12.22 20.77
N LEU A 182 -3.77 -12.77 21.55
CA LEU A 182 -3.61 -12.90 23.01
C LEU A 182 -2.49 -13.88 23.36
N VAL A 183 -2.36 -14.99 22.64
CA VAL A 183 -1.25 -15.93 22.81
C VAL A 183 0.09 -15.30 22.41
N GLY A 184 0.14 -14.61 21.26
CA GLY A 184 1.35 -13.93 20.78
C GLY A 184 1.84 -12.83 21.73
N THR A 185 0.92 -12.04 22.29
CA THR A 185 1.26 -11.01 23.28
C THR A 185 1.78 -11.61 24.60
N ILE A 186 1.22 -12.72 25.08
CA ILE A 186 1.73 -13.43 26.27
C ILE A 186 3.14 -13.96 26.04
N ILE A 187 3.41 -14.58 24.88
CA ILE A 187 4.74 -15.10 24.53
C ILE A 187 5.75 -13.95 24.43
N ALA A 188 5.39 -12.85 23.76
CA ALA A 188 6.26 -11.68 23.63
C ALA A 188 6.57 -11.05 25.00
N ALA A 189 5.57 -10.93 25.88
CA ALA A 189 5.77 -10.44 27.24
C ALA A 189 6.68 -11.36 28.06
N ALA A 190 6.52 -12.68 27.96
CA ALA A 190 7.38 -13.65 28.62
C ALA A 190 8.84 -13.53 28.17
N LEU A 191 9.08 -13.39 26.85
CA LEU A 191 10.43 -13.20 26.30
C LEU A 191 11.07 -11.89 26.78
N LEU A 192 10.30 -10.80 26.85
CA LEU A 192 10.80 -9.53 27.38
C LEU A 192 11.15 -9.63 28.87
N ILE A 193 10.38 -10.36 29.66
CA ILE A 193 10.69 -10.61 31.08
C ILE A 193 11.99 -11.41 31.22
N VAL A 194 12.17 -12.47 30.41
CA VAL A 194 13.40 -13.28 30.42
C VAL A 194 14.62 -12.46 30.01
N LEU A 195 14.51 -11.68 28.93
CA LEU A 195 15.58 -10.78 28.49
C LEU A 195 15.91 -9.75 29.56
N TRP A 196 14.90 -9.13 30.16
CA TRP A 196 15.09 -8.17 31.24
C TRP A 196 15.81 -8.81 32.44
N PHE A 197 15.45 -10.03 32.81
CA PHE A 197 16.11 -10.76 33.89
C PHE A 197 17.57 -11.08 33.56
N PHE A 198 17.85 -11.46 32.31
CA PHE A 198 19.21 -11.72 31.84
C PHE A 198 20.07 -10.44 31.88
N PHE A 199 19.56 -9.32 31.38
CA PHE A 199 20.25 -8.02 31.44
C PHE A 199 20.47 -7.55 32.87
N ARG A 200 19.48 -7.73 33.75
CA ARG A 200 19.62 -7.40 35.17
C ARG A 200 20.73 -8.22 35.82
N LYS A 201 20.78 -9.52 35.54
CA LYS A 201 21.81 -10.42 36.08
C LYS A 201 23.21 -10.07 35.55
N SER A 202 23.34 -9.78 34.25
CA SER A 202 24.61 -9.34 33.67
C SER A 202 25.13 -8.00 34.22
N GLY A 203 24.25 -7.16 34.77
CA GLY A 203 24.63 -5.89 35.39
C GLY A 203 25.29 -6.03 36.77
N GLU A 204 25.05 -7.14 37.49
CA GLU A 204 25.60 -7.34 38.85
C GLU A 204 27.04 -7.88 38.83
N ASP A 205 27.43 -8.62 37.78
CA ASP A 205 28.77 -9.20 37.68
C ASP A 205 29.80 -8.25 37.03
N GLY A 206 29.36 -7.08 36.59
CA GLY A 206 30.13 -6.12 35.79
C GLY A 206 30.76 -4.97 36.57
N GLN A 207 31.46 -5.22 37.68
CA GLN A 207 32.49 -4.26 38.12
C GLN A 207 33.67 -4.34 37.14
N PHE A 208 33.51 -3.69 35.99
CA PHE A 208 34.62 -3.41 35.09
C PHE A 208 35.56 -2.46 35.84
N ASN A 209 36.66 -2.99 36.38
CA ASN A 209 37.70 -2.19 37.00
C ASN A 209 38.57 -1.59 35.89
N PRO A 210 38.43 -0.29 35.56
CA PRO A 210 39.13 0.30 34.41
C PRO A 210 40.65 0.40 34.62
N ASN A 211 41.17 0.02 35.79
CA ASN A 211 42.57 0.20 36.16
C ASN A 211 43.51 -0.93 35.72
N GLU A 212 43.03 -2.06 35.20
CA GLU A 212 43.92 -3.16 34.77
C GLU A 212 44.54 -2.99 33.37
N LEU A 213 44.03 -2.08 32.53
CA LEU A 213 44.54 -1.91 31.15
C LEU A 213 45.81 -1.04 31.03
N GLY A 214 46.39 -0.59 32.15
CA GLY A 214 47.55 0.29 32.17
C GLY A 214 48.93 -0.38 32.23
N SER A 215 49.04 -1.69 32.45
CA SER A 215 50.30 -2.30 32.93
C SER A 215 51.01 -3.26 31.97
N GLN A 216 50.82 -3.14 30.64
CA GLN A 216 51.51 -4.01 29.66
C GLN A 216 52.34 -3.28 28.59
N ARG A 217 52.66 -2.00 28.75
CA ARG A 217 53.35 -1.22 27.69
C ARG A 217 54.81 -0.85 27.94
N ASN A 218 55.53 -1.55 28.81
CA ASN A 218 56.98 -1.35 29.01
C ASN A 218 57.70 -2.70 29.16
N LEU A 219 58.01 -3.36 28.04
CA LEU A 219 59.00 -4.45 27.95
C LEU A 219 59.31 -4.65 26.47
N GLU A 220 60.04 -3.70 25.88
CA GLU A 220 60.87 -3.85 24.67
C GLU A 220 61.77 -2.62 24.50
#